data_AF-W2VGT4-F1
#
_entry.id   AF-W2VGT4-F1
#
_cell.length_a   1.000
_cell.length_b   1.000
_cell.length_c   1.000
_cell.angle_alpha   90.00
_cell.angle_beta   90.00
_cell.angle_gamma   90.00
#
_symmetry.space_group_name_H-M   'P 1'
#
loop_
_entity.id
_entity.type
_entity.pdbx_description
1 polymer ?
#
loop_
_entity_poly.entity_id
_entity_poly.type
_entity_poly.pdbx_seq_one_letter_code
_entity_poly.pdbx_strand_id
1 'polypeptide(L)'
;MYKVLLQLDEDSIKQDKNYNIKDIYTEIDNLYKKAGCYLLNKTNDKYIYTIDNFEEAPARLGAPSLKIRRASWFKYMKEFWLIHKSSYNSNMLIYEDMINIDEYKEVPVKDENY
;
A
#
# COMPACT_ATOMS: atom_id res chain seq x y z
N MET A 1 8.95 -1.24 11.39
CA MET A 1 8.96 -0.90 9.95
C MET A 1 7.52 -0.88 9.48
N TYR A 2 7.11 0.20 8.82
CA TYR A 2 5.80 0.34 8.20
C TYR A 2 5.96 0.23 6.69
N LYS A 3 5.07 -0.49 6.02
CA LYS A 3 5.00 -0.61 4.58
C LYS A 3 3.56 -0.45 4.13
N VAL A 4 3.35 0.02 2.92
CA VAL A 4 2.04 -0.09 2.26
C VAL A 4 2.19 -0.98 1.04
N LEU A 5 1.40 -2.04 0.99
CA LEU A 5 1.28 -2.90 -0.19
C LEU A 5 0.02 -2.51 -0.96
N LEU A 6 0.14 -2.32 -2.26
CA LEU A 6 -1.00 -2.13 -3.15
C LEU A 6 -0.89 -2.97 -4.41
N GLN A 7 -2.04 -3.45 -4.89
CA GLN A 7 -2.18 -4.21 -6.12
C GLN A 7 -3.44 -3.75 -6.86
N LEU A 8 -3.32 -3.42 -8.13
CA LEU A 8 -4.44 -3.07 -9.00
C LEU A 8 -4.88 -4.28 -9.82
N ASP A 9 -6.19 -4.39 -10.07
CA ASP A 9 -6.72 -5.25 -11.12
C ASP A 9 -6.50 -4.59 -12.50
N GLU A 10 -5.30 -4.79 -13.04
CA GLU A 10 -4.91 -4.23 -14.34
C GLU A 10 -5.77 -4.72 -15.50
N ASP A 11 -6.32 -5.93 -15.42
CA ASP A 11 -7.13 -6.50 -16.50
C ASP A 11 -8.48 -5.80 -16.56
N SER A 12 -9.13 -5.59 -15.42
CA SER A 12 -10.36 -4.80 -15.34
C SER A 12 -10.17 -3.35 -15.81
N ILE A 13 -9.03 -2.72 -15.48
CA ILE A 13 -8.72 -1.37 -15.95
C ILE A 13 -8.58 -1.34 -17.49
N LYS A 14 -7.85 -2.30 -18.08
CA LYS A 14 -7.68 -2.40 -19.54
C LYS A 14 -9.02 -2.60 -20.27
N GLN A 15 -9.96 -3.32 -19.66
CA GLN A 15 -11.27 -3.59 -20.23
C GLN A 15 -12.21 -2.39 -20.20
N ASP A 16 -12.24 -1.64 -19.09
CA ASP A 16 -13.14 -0.48 -18.91
C ASP A 16 -12.72 0.72 -19.78
N LYS A 17 -11.44 0.82 -20.17
CA LYS A 17 -10.85 1.83 -21.09
C LYS A 17 -11.01 3.29 -20.66
N ASN A 18 -11.66 3.60 -19.53
CA ASN A 18 -11.79 4.97 -19.04
C ASN A 18 -10.54 5.48 -18.31
N TYR A 19 -9.60 4.59 -17.99
CA TYR A 19 -8.38 4.94 -17.25
C TYR A 19 -7.13 4.38 -17.92
N ASN A 20 -6.04 5.12 -17.80
CA ASN A 20 -4.72 4.69 -18.21
C ASN A 20 -3.94 4.18 -16.98
N ILE A 21 -3.53 2.92 -17.00
CA ILE A 21 -2.80 2.28 -15.89
C ILE A 21 -1.52 3.02 -15.54
N LYS A 22 -0.79 3.52 -16.54
CA LYS A 22 0.46 4.25 -16.33
C LYS A 22 0.21 5.55 -15.56
N ASP A 23 -0.89 6.22 -15.86
CA ASP A 23 -1.26 7.47 -15.19
C ASP A 23 -1.68 7.21 -13.75
N ILE A 24 -2.42 6.12 -13.49
CA ILE A 24 -2.77 5.68 -12.13
C ILE A 24 -1.51 5.42 -11.29
N TYR A 25 -0.58 4.61 -11.78
CA TYR A 25 0.65 4.34 -11.03
C TYR A 25 1.48 5.60 -10.83
N THR A 26 1.53 6.49 -11.82
CA THR A 26 2.21 7.79 -11.71
C THR A 26 1.57 8.67 -10.63
N GLU A 27 0.24 8.69 -10.54
CA GLU A 27 -0.49 9.39 -9.48
C GLU A 27 -0.14 8.83 -8.10
N ILE A 28 -0.18 7.50 -7.95
CA ILE A 28 0.19 6.80 -6.71
C ILE A 28 1.63 7.14 -6.30
N ASP A 29 2.59 7.00 -7.21
CA ASP A 29 4.00 7.31 -6.96
C ASP A 29 4.18 8.76 -6.51
N ASN A 30 3.51 9.71 -7.17
CA ASN A 30 3.57 11.12 -6.82
C ASN A 30 2.99 11.41 -5.43
N LEU A 31 1.90 10.73 -5.05
CA LEU A 31 1.29 10.88 -3.73
C LEU A 31 2.24 10.43 -2.62
N TYR A 32 2.84 9.24 -2.75
CA TYR A 32 3.80 8.73 -1.77
C TYR A 32 5.10 9.53 -1.75
N LYS A 33 5.64 9.89 -2.92
CA LYS A 33 6.86 10.71 -3.02
C LYS A 33 6.67 12.09 -2.37
N LYS A 34 5.51 12.73 -2.58
CA LYS A 34 5.19 14.01 -1.93
C LYS A 34 5.10 13.89 -0.40
N ALA A 35 4.75 12.71 0.10
CA ALA A 35 4.77 12.41 1.52
C ALA A 35 6.17 12.01 2.05
N GLY A 36 7.22 12.01 1.22
CA GLY A 36 8.56 11.59 1.62
C GLY A 36 8.73 10.07 1.73
N CYS A 37 7.77 9.30 1.21
CA CYS A 37 7.86 7.85 1.09
C CYS A 37 8.53 7.48 -0.25
N TYR A 38 9.01 6.24 -0.35
CA TYR A 38 9.63 5.72 -1.56
C TYR A 38 9.13 4.30 -1.87
N LEU A 39 9.23 3.91 -3.15
CA LEU A 39 8.93 2.56 -3.61
C LEU A 39 10.06 1.62 -3.18
N LEU A 40 9.77 0.70 -2.26
CA LEU A 40 10.71 -0.29 -1.76
C LEU A 40 10.89 -1.45 -2.75
N ASN A 41 9.78 -1.95 -3.28
CA ASN A 41 9.79 -3.08 -4.19
C ASN A 41 8.58 -3.00 -5.14
N LYS A 42 8.77 -3.55 -6.34
CA LYS A 42 7.72 -3.78 -7.32
C LYS A 42 7.90 -5.19 -7.88
N THR A 43 6.85 -6.00 -7.78
CA THR A 43 6.80 -7.33 -8.39
C THR A 43 5.49 -7.44 -9.18
N ASN A 44 5.60 -7.41 -10.51
CA ASN A 44 4.45 -7.30 -11.42
C ASN A 44 3.57 -6.08 -11.10
N ASP A 45 2.31 -6.33 -10.74
CA ASP A 45 1.26 -5.36 -10.35
C ASP A 45 1.26 -5.07 -8.84
N LYS A 46 2.12 -5.72 -8.05
CA LYS A 46 2.27 -5.46 -6.61
C LYS A 46 3.35 -4.43 -6.34
N TYR A 47 2.98 -3.36 -5.67
CA TYR A 47 3.84 -2.25 -5.31
C TYR A 47 3.92 -2.13 -3.79
N ILE A 48 5.13 -1.91 -3.27
CA ILE A 48 5.38 -1.77 -1.84
C ILE A 48 6.07 -0.44 -1.58
N TYR A 49 5.42 0.45 -0.85
CA TYR A 49 5.97 1.74 -0.41
C TYR A 49 6.38 1.69 1.04
N THR A 50 7.41 2.46 1.40
CA THR A 50 7.91 2.55 2.78
C THR A 50 8.52 3.94 3.04
N ILE A 51 8.92 4.17 4.28
CA ILE A 51 9.72 5.31 4.72
C ILE A 51 10.65 4.84 5.85
N ASP A 52 11.82 5.46 5.97
CA ASP A 52 12.82 5.08 6.98
C ASP A 52 12.48 5.64 8.37
N ASN A 53 11.81 6.79 8.43
CA ASN A 53 11.41 7.43 9.69
C ASN A 53 10.19 6.72 10.30
N PHE A 54 10.42 5.91 11.33
CA PHE A 54 9.38 5.13 12.01
C PHE A 54 8.33 5.97 12.73
N GLU A 55 8.72 7.11 13.34
CA GLU A 55 7.80 7.96 14.11
C GLU A 55 6.78 8.64 13.19
N GLU A 56 7.24 9.10 12.03
CA GLU A 56 6.37 9.76 11.06
C GLU A 56 5.64 8.77 10.13
N ALA A 57 6.09 7.51 10.07
CA ALA A 57 5.61 6.55 9.08
C ALA A 57 4.09 6.36 9.02
N PRO A 58 3.36 6.22 10.16
CA PRO A 58 1.90 6.10 10.12
C PRO A 58 1.23 7.28 9.41
N ALA A 59 1.65 8.51 9.72
CA ALA A 59 1.09 9.71 9.11
C ALA A 59 1.49 9.86 7.63
N ARG A 60 2.76 9.59 7.31
CA ARG A 60 3.31 9.75 5.95
C ARG A 60 2.80 8.70 4.97
N LEU A 61 2.52 7.48 5.43
CA LEU A 61 1.93 6.42 4.60
C LEU A 61 0.39 6.47 4.61
N GLY A 62 -0.22 6.84 5.73
CA GLY A 62 -1.68 6.92 5.87
C GLY A 62 -2.29 8.04 5.02
N ALA A 63 -1.72 9.25 5.04
CA ALA A 63 -2.25 10.40 4.31
C ALA A 63 -2.39 10.19 2.77
N PRO A 64 -1.36 9.70 2.03
CA PRO A 64 -1.52 9.36 0.62
C PRO A 64 -2.49 8.18 0.43
N SER A 65 -2.51 7.20 1.34
CA SER A 65 -3.46 6.08 1.25
C SER A 65 -4.92 6.53 1.30
N LEU A 66 -5.24 7.48 2.20
CA LEU A 66 -6.59 8.07 2.28
C LEU A 66 -6.98 8.83 1.00
N LYS A 67 -6.01 9.43 0.29
CA LYS A 67 -6.26 10.09 -1.00
C LYS A 67 -6.53 9.07 -2.10
N ILE A 68 -5.74 8.00 -2.15
CA ILE A 68 -5.93 6.88 -3.09
C ILE A 68 -7.35 6.29 -2.96
N ARG A 69 -7.84 6.10 -1.73
CA ARG A 69 -9.20 5.60 -1.46
C ARG A 69 -10.33 6.46 -2.02
N ARG A 70 -10.06 7.74 -2.28
CA ARG A 70 -11.03 8.70 -2.84
C ARG A 70 -10.90 8.86 -4.35
N ALA A 71 -9.92 8.22 -4.97
CA ALA A 71 -9.72 8.30 -6.41
C ALA A 71 -10.84 7.55 -7.15
N SER A 72 -11.25 8.06 -8.31
CA SER A 72 -12.36 7.46 -9.07
C SER A 72 -12.02 6.07 -9.63
N TRP A 73 -10.72 5.78 -9.83
CA TRP A 73 -10.21 4.46 -10.23
C TRP A 73 -10.04 3.50 -9.06
N PHE A 74 -10.28 3.91 -7.81
CA PHE A 74 -10.06 3.06 -6.62
C PHE A 74 -10.88 1.75 -6.64
N LYS A 75 -11.99 1.72 -7.37
CA LYS A 75 -12.80 0.50 -7.59
C LYS A 75 -12.01 -0.69 -8.19
N TYR A 76 -10.82 -0.45 -8.76
CA TYR A 76 -9.94 -1.49 -9.29
C TYR A 76 -8.84 -1.94 -8.31
N MET A 77 -8.87 -1.49 -7.05
CA MET A 77 -7.91 -1.93 -6.05
C MET A 77 -8.20 -3.37 -5.63
N LYS A 78 -7.24 -4.27 -5.84
CA LYS A 78 -7.34 -5.71 -5.52
C LYS A 78 -6.79 -6.04 -4.13
N GLU A 79 -5.64 -5.47 -3.79
CA GLU A 79 -5.04 -5.56 -2.45
C GLU A 79 -4.62 -4.16 -2.03
N PHE A 80 -4.93 -3.77 -0.79
CA PHE A 80 -4.39 -2.55 -0.21
C PHE A 80 -4.20 -2.72 1.29
N TRP A 81 -2.94 -2.79 1.73
CA TRP A 81 -2.61 -3.15 3.11
C TRP A 81 -1.61 -2.16 3.70
N LEU A 82 -1.89 -1.68 4.91
CA LEU A 82 -0.88 -1.09 5.77
C LEU A 82 -0.27 -2.20 6.61
N ILE A 83 1.05 -2.39 6.47
CA ILE A 83 1.78 -3.50 7.08
C ILE A 83 2.74 -2.93 8.11
N HIS A 84 2.69 -3.42 9.34
CA HIS A 84 3.62 -3.01 10.39
C HIS A 84 3.89 -4.13 11.39
N LYS A 85 4.96 -3.98 12.17
CA LYS A 85 5.22 -4.91 13.28
C LYS A 85 4.14 -4.72 14.36
N SER A 86 3.70 -5.81 14.98
CA SER A 86 2.82 -5.74 16.13
C SER A 86 3.53 -5.06 17.31
N SER A 87 2.83 -4.16 17.98
CA SER A 87 3.28 -3.51 19.21
C SER A 87 3.35 -4.47 20.40
N TYR A 88 2.67 -5.62 20.29
CA TYR A 88 2.55 -6.62 21.36
C TYR A 88 3.41 -7.87 21.11
N ASN A 89 3.71 -8.18 19.84
CA ASN A 89 4.51 -9.34 19.47
C ASN A 89 5.43 -9.01 18.28
N SER A 90 6.73 -8.82 18.54
CA SER A 90 7.71 -8.45 17.50
C SER A 90 7.88 -9.51 16.39
N ASN A 91 7.42 -10.74 16.63
CA ASN A 91 7.45 -11.85 15.66
C ASN A 91 6.16 -11.91 14.81
N MET A 92 5.29 -10.90 14.90
CA MET A 92 4.08 -10.79 14.10
C MET A 92 4.08 -9.49 13.28
N LEU A 93 3.62 -9.60 12.05
CA LEU A 93 3.22 -8.49 11.20
C LEU A 93 1.71 -8.36 11.23
N ILE A 94 1.24 -7.13 11.45
CA ILE A 94 -0.14 -6.74 11.28
C ILE A 94 -0.30 -6.24 9.85
N TYR A 95 -1.35 -6.72 9.18
CA TYR A 95 -1.81 -6.24 7.88
C TYR A 95 -3.19 -5.64 8.10
N GLU A 96 -3.28 -4.32 8.14
CA GLU A 96 -4.54 -3.58 8.22
C GLU A 96 -5.09 -3.37 6.81
N ASP A 97 -6.35 -3.77 6.58
CA ASP A 97 -7.03 -3.61 5.29
C ASP A 97 -7.39 -2.14 5.06
N MET A 98 -6.86 -1.57 3.98
CA MET A 98 -7.11 -0.19 3.58
C MET A 98 -8.30 -0.06 2.62
N ILE A 99 -8.86 -1.17 2.14
CA ILE A 99 -10.12 -1.25 1.41
C ILE A 99 -11.28 -1.37 2.40
N ASN A 100 -11.26 -2.41 3.24
CA ASN A 100 -12.29 -2.72 4.24
C ASN A 100 -11.82 -2.23 5.62
N ILE A 101 -12.21 -1.01 6.00
CA ILE A 101 -11.85 -0.45 7.30
C ILE A 101 -12.32 -1.41 8.41
N ASP A 102 -11.50 -1.57 9.44
CA ASP A 102 -11.71 -2.44 10.60
C ASP A 102 -11.35 -3.93 10.39
N GLU A 103 -10.97 -4.33 9.17
CA GLU A 103 -10.40 -5.65 8.91
C GLU A 103 -8.87 -5.64 9.04
N TYR A 104 -8.32 -6.63 9.73
CA TYR A 104 -6.88 -6.86 9.79
C TYR A 104 -6.56 -8.35 9.92
N LYS A 105 -5.31 -8.71 9.63
CA LYS A 105 -4.78 -10.05 9.90
C LYS A 105 -3.38 -9.99 10.50
N GLU A 106 -3.08 -10.99 11.31
CA GLU A 106 -1.77 -11.19 11.92
C GLU A 106 -1.04 -12.32 11.21
N VAL A 107 0.21 -12.06 10.81
CA VAL A 107 1.04 -13.02 10.10
C VAL A 107 2.38 -13.15 10.82
N PRO A 108 2.83 -14.37 11.17
CA PRO A 108 4.14 -14.57 11.73
C PRO A 108 5.24 -14.06 10.79
N VAL A 109 6.22 -13.36 11.36
CA VAL A 109 7.47 -13.05 10.67
C VAL A 109 8.16 -14.38 10.40
N LYS A 110 8.21 -14.80 9.13
CA LYS A 110 9.06 -15.93 8.72
C LYS A 110 10.48 -15.41 8.53
N ASP A 111 11.48 -16.15 8.99
CA ASP A 111 12.92 -15.85 8.89
C ASP A 111 13.48 -15.77 7.46
N GLU A 112 12.63 -15.64 6.43
CA GLU A 112 13.04 -15.52 5.05
C GLU A 112 13.27 -14.04 4.69
N ASN A 113 14.48 -13.58 5.02
CA ASN A 113 15.21 -12.43 4.46
C ASN A 113 14.46 -11.07 4.40
N TYR A 114 14.65 -10.27 5.45
CA TYR A 114 14.60 -8.81 5.36
C TYR A 114 15.83 -8.26 4.65
#